data_AF-A0A967F6S8-F1
#
_entry.id   AF-A0A967F6S8-F1
#
_cell.length_a   1.000
_cell.length_b   1.000
_cell.length_c   1.000
_cell.angle_alpha   90.00
_cell.angle_beta   90.00
_cell.angle_gamma   90.00
#
_symmetry.space_group_name_H-M   'P 1'
#
loop_
_entity.id
_entity.type
_entity.pdbx_description
1 polymer ?
#
loop_
_entity_poly.entity_id
_entity_poly.type
_entity_poly.pdbx_seq_one_letter_code
_entity_poly.pdbx_strand_id
1 'polypeptide(L)'
;NTNLLVTYASWFWAPLDGQPYRAISLVLLISGITWLNVAGVRNSMAAVYLFTVLKLLPLSLLILFGLGSVDAPALFGAQAPEPGSLGETLLVLMYAYVGFEGTVVTAGEGRSPRRDMPAALINTIVAIGVIYFLVQMVSVAVLPTLADSRTALADVAAVLLGGWGAALLTLGAVFSISGNLSSSLLSAPRMTYALARDGNMPRWFGRVHPRFRTPANSVFFYGLLSLGLALSGTFIWLAAMSTLVRLLTYMVCIAALPRLERTAEAFDRQFTLPGGLLIPGVAMMLCLWLIAQASTQSWLTTIAFFALGSALYWRSTGTPPPAGG
;
A
#
# COMPACT_ATOMS: atom_id res chain seq x y z
N ASN A 1 4.46 3.97 5.04
CA ASN A 1 3.51 3.84 6.16
C ASN A 1 4.13 4.07 7.54
N THR A 2 5.13 3.33 8.02
CA THR A 2 5.71 3.60 9.36
C THR A 2 6.25 5.03 9.49
N ASN A 3 6.99 5.52 8.48
CA ASN A 3 7.45 6.92 8.43
C ASN A 3 6.30 7.94 8.53
N LEU A 4 5.17 7.66 7.87
CA LEU A 4 3.98 8.51 7.90
C LEU A 4 3.29 8.47 9.26
N LEU A 5 3.21 7.29 9.89
CA LEU A 5 2.64 7.13 11.23
C LEU A 5 3.40 7.97 12.26
N VAL A 6 4.73 7.98 12.22
CA VAL A 6 5.55 8.81 13.12
C VAL A 6 5.28 10.30 12.89
N THR A 7 5.10 10.72 11.62
CA THR A 7 4.76 12.11 11.27
C THR A 7 3.37 12.51 11.76
N TYR A 8 2.36 11.64 11.72
CA TYR A 8 1.07 11.95 12.35
C TYR A 8 1.14 11.92 13.88
N ALA A 9 1.93 11.00 14.45
CA ALA A 9 2.11 10.90 15.89
C ALA A 9 2.85 12.12 16.49
N SER A 10 3.68 12.81 15.70
CA SER A 10 4.39 14.02 16.17
C SER A 10 3.45 15.17 16.51
N TRP A 11 2.18 15.13 16.05
CA TRP A 11 1.15 16.05 16.50
C TRP A 11 0.92 15.99 18.02
N PHE A 12 1.00 14.79 18.62
CA PHE A 12 0.89 14.60 20.07
C PHE A 12 2.20 14.92 20.81
N TRP A 13 3.33 14.68 20.16
CA TRP A 13 4.65 14.92 20.74
C TRP A 13 5.64 15.37 19.66
N ALA A 14 5.77 16.69 19.50
CA ALA A 14 6.58 17.32 18.45
C ALA A 14 8.02 16.79 18.30
N PRO A 15 8.75 16.43 19.39
CA PRO A 15 10.09 15.88 19.27
C PRO A 15 10.21 14.62 18.40
N LEU A 16 9.12 13.88 18.16
CA LEU A 16 9.11 12.70 17.29
C LEU A 16 9.54 12.96 15.85
N ASP A 17 9.38 14.19 15.35
CA ASP A 17 9.78 14.50 13.97
C ASP A 17 11.30 14.79 13.85
N GLY A 18 11.96 15.03 14.98
CA GLY A 18 13.41 15.29 15.06
C GLY A 18 14.24 14.03 15.32
N GLN A 19 15.50 14.05 14.88
CA GLN A 19 16.49 13.08 15.35
C GLN A 19 16.95 13.43 16.77
N PRO A 20 17.16 12.45 17.66
CA PRO A 20 17.16 11.00 17.44
C PRO A 20 15.81 10.29 17.67
N TYR A 21 14.79 11.00 18.16
CA TYR A 21 13.52 10.43 18.57
C TYR A 21 12.76 9.75 17.43
N ARG A 22 12.87 10.30 16.21
CA ARG A 22 12.30 9.69 15.00
C ARG A 22 12.85 8.28 14.77
N ALA A 23 14.17 8.11 14.81
CA ALA A 23 14.82 6.82 14.60
C ALA A 23 14.43 5.81 15.70
N ILE A 24 14.43 6.24 16.97
CA ILE A 24 14.01 5.40 18.10
C ILE A 24 12.57 4.93 17.91
N SER A 25 11.67 5.82 17.50
CA SER A 25 10.26 5.50 17.27
C SER A 25 10.07 4.50 16.13
N LEU A 26 10.80 4.66 15.03
CA LEU A 26 10.79 3.70 13.92
C LEU A 26 11.29 2.32 14.35
N VAL A 27 12.38 2.26 15.12
CA VAL A 27 12.91 1.01 15.69
C VAL A 27 11.88 0.34 16.59
N LEU A 28 11.29 1.09 17.54
CA LEU A 28 10.29 0.56 18.46
C LEU A 28 9.04 0.07 17.75
N LEU A 29 8.51 0.84 16.80
CA LEU A 29 7.31 0.47 16.03
C LEU A 29 7.55 -0.78 15.19
N ILE A 30 8.62 -0.82 14.41
CA ILE A 30 8.89 -1.97 13.53
C ILE A 30 9.21 -3.21 14.36
N SER A 31 10.01 -3.09 15.42
CA SER A 31 10.33 -4.20 16.31
C SER A 31 9.09 -4.71 17.05
N GLY A 32 8.24 -3.80 17.54
CA GLY A 32 6.99 -4.15 18.22
C GLY A 32 6.02 -4.89 17.29
N ILE A 33 5.81 -4.40 16.07
CA ILE A 33 4.93 -5.08 15.11
C ILE A 33 5.54 -6.41 14.65
N THR A 34 6.86 -6.47 14.44
CA THR A 34 7.58 -7.72 14.12
C THR A 34 7.37 -8.75 15.23
N TRP A 35 7.50 -8.34 16.50
CA TRP A 35 7.26 -9.20 17.65
C TRP A 35 5.81 -9.69 17.74
N LEU A 36 4.82 -8.80 17.56
CA LEU A 36 3.40 -9.18 17.53
C LEU A 36 3.09 -10.22 16.44
N ASN A 37 3.74 -10.09 15.28
CA ASN A 37 3.62 -11.05 14.19
C ASN A 37 4.27 -12.40 14.53
N VAL A 38 5.46 -12.40 15.16
CA VAL A 38 6.09 -13.63 15.65
C VAL A 38 5.21 -14.31 16.71
N ALA A 39 4.63 -13.54 17.63
CA ALA A 39 3.73 -14.04 18.67
C ALA A 39 2.42 -14.63 18.11
N GLY A 40 2.11 -14.40 16.84
CA GLY A 40 0.99 -15.05 16.15
C GLY A 40 -0.37 -14.46 16.50
N VAL A 41 -0.43 -13.16 16.83
CA VAL A 41 -1.69 -12.47 17.10
C VAL A 41 -2.55 -12.51 15.83
N ARG A 42 -3.67 -13.24 15.88
CA ARG A 42 -4.66 -13.27 14.80
C ARG A 42 -5.48 -11.98 14.86
N ASN A 43 -5.46 -11.19 13.79
CA ASN A 43 -6.39 -10.08 13.65
C ASN A 43 -7.82 -10.63 13.62
N SER A 44 -8.67 -10.14 14.53
CA SER A 44 -10.10 -10.43 14.48
C SER A 44 -10.74 -9.67 13.32
N MET A 45 -11.70 -10.28 12.63
CA MET A 45 -12.52 -9.60 11.62
C MET A 45 -13.17 -8.32 12.19
N ALA A 46 -13.52 -8.32 13.47
CA ALA A 46 -14.04 -7.14 14.16
C ALA A 46 -13.05 -5.97 14.16
N ALA A 47 -11.74 -6.23 14.29
CA ALA A 47 -10.72 -5.19 14.24
C ALA A 47 -10.62 -4.57 12.84
N VAL A 48 -10.77 -5.37 11.78
CA VAL A 48 -10.76 -4.88 10.39
C VAL A 48 -11.97 -3.97 10.13
N TYR A 49 -13.16 -4.36 10.60
CA TYR A 49 -14.35 -3.51 10.52
C TYR A 49 -14.19 -2.21 11.30
N LEU A 50 -13.68 -2.28 12.53
CA LEU A 50 -13.40 -1.11 13.35
C LEU A 50 -12.42 -0.15 12.66
N PHE A 51 -11.29 -0.66 12.13
CA PHE A 51 -10.34 0.16 11.37
C PHE A 51 -10.96 0.75 10.11
N THR A 52 -11.98 0.10 9.53
CA THR A 52 -12.71 0.61 8.37
C THR A 52 -13.62 1.77 8.71
N VAL A 53 -14.36 1.67 9.81
CA VAL A 53 -15.16 2.80 10.30
C VAL A 53 -14.26 3.96 10.74
N LEU A 54 -13.19 3.67 11.48
CA LEU A 54 -12.27 4.69 11.99
C LEU A 54 -11.51 5.44 10.89
N LYS A 55 -11.29 4.84 9.71
CA LYS A 55 -10.67 5.54 8.58
C LYS A 55 -11.68 6.31 7.73
N LEU A 56 -12.88 5.78 7.52
CA LEU A 56 -13.87 6.42 6.65
C LEU A 56 -14.62 7.56 7.35
N LEU A 57 -14.97 7.40 8.63
CA LEU A 57 -15.75 8.40 9.36
C LEU A 57 -15.09 9.80 9.35
N PRO A 58 -13.80 9.97 9.70
CA PRO A 58 -13.18 11.30 9.71
C PRO A 58 -13.12 11.92 8.30
N LEU A 59 -12.89 11.11 7.26
CA LEU A 59 -12.87 11.57 5.87
C LEU A 59 -14.27 11.98 5.41
N SER A 60 -15.30 11.20 5.74
CA SER A 60 -16.69 11.54 5.41
C SER A 60 -17.13 12.84 6.09
N LEU A 61 -16.75 13.07 7.34
CA LEU A 61 -17.02 14.33 8.05
C LEU A 61 -16.28 15.49 7.39
N LEU A 62 -14.99 15.33 7.05
CA LEU A 62 -14.21 16.35 6.36
C LEU A 62 -14.87 16.74 5.03
N ILE A 63 -15.32 15.75 4.23
CA ILE A 63 -16.06 16.02 2.99
C ILE A 63 -17.35 16.78 3.29
N LEU A 64 -18.18 16.29 4.22
CA LEU A 64 -19.49 16.88 4.52
C LEU A 64 -19.38 18.36 4.94
N PHE A 65 -18.46 18.68 5.83
CA PHE A 65 -18.28 20.05 6.33
C PHE A 65 -17.52 20.95 5.36
N GLY A 66 -16.64 20.39 4.54
CA GLY A 66 -15.83 21.16 3.61
C GLY A 66 -16.48 21.42 2.25
N LEU A 67 -17.52 20.66 1.86
CA LEU A 67 -18.24 20.87 0.60
C LEU A 67 -18.83 22.28 0.50
N GLY A 68 -19.23 22.89 1.62
CA GLY A 68 -19.74 24.26 1.65
C GLY A 68 -18.67 25.33 1.37
N SER A 69 -17.39 24.99 1.48
CA SER A 69 -16.26 25.88 1.23
C SER A 69 -15.75 25.81 -0.21
N VAL A 70 -16.34 24.96 -1.05
CA VAL A 70 -15.89 24.75 -2.43
C VAL A 70 -16.47 25.82 -3.35
N ASP A 71 -15.60 26.61 -3.95
CA ASP A 71 -15.95 27.62 -4.95
C ASP A 71 -15.29 27.35 -6.32
N ALA A 72 -15.92 27.84 -7.38
CA ALA A 72 -15.43 27.62 -8.75
C ALA A 72 -13.99 28.14 -8.99
N PRO A 73 -13.58 29.29 -8.45
CA PRO A 73 -12.21 29.77 -8.58
C PRO A 73 -11.17 28.83 -7.96
N ALA A 74 -11.42 28.23 -6.78
CA ALA A 74 -10.48 27.30 -6.18
C ALA A 74 -10.32 26.00 -7.00
N LEU A 75 -11.36 25.58 -7.72
CA LEU A 75 -11.31 24.35 -8.53
C LEU A 75 -10.70 24.55 -9.91
N PHE A 76 -11.00 25.68 -10.56
CA PHE A 76 -10.62 25.93 -11.95
C PHE A 76 -9.49 26.97 -12.12
N GLY A 77 -9.03 27.57 -11.02
CA GLY A 77 -7.91 28.51 -11.00
C GLY A 77 -6.53 27.86 -10.90
N ALA A 78 -6.44 26.53 -10.91
CA ALA A 78 -5.18 25.80 -10.77
C ALA A 78 -4.25 26.05 -11.97
N GLN A 79 -2.98 26.33 -11.66
CA GLN A 79 -1.94 26.46 -12.70
C GLN A 79 -1.64 25.10 -13.32
N ALA A 80 -1.23 25.12 -14.60
CA ALA A 80 -0.77 23.91 -15.26
C ALA A 80 0.43 23.32 -14.48
N PRO A 81 0.48 21.99 -14.30
CA PRO A 81 1.60 21.34 -13.65
C PRO A 81 2.92 21.69 -14.35
N GLU A 82 3.97 21.90 -13.56
CA GLU A 82 5.31 22.14 -14.10
C GLU A 82 5.75 20.96 -15.01
N PRO A 83 6.36 21.23 -16.18
CA PRO A 83 6.87 20.18 -17.05
C PRO A 83 7.85 19.27 -16.30
N GLY A 84 7.58 17.95 -16.29
CA GLY A 84 8.45 16.95 -15.67
C GLY A 84 8.05 16.52 -14.24
N SER A 85 7.33 17.34 -13.47
CA SER A 85 6.91 16.99 -12.10
C SER A 85 5.68 16.07 -12.05
N LEU A 86 4.89 16.08 -13.13
CA LEU A 86 3.64 15.33 -13.23
C LEU A 86 3.87 13.81 -13.08
N GLY A 87 4.94 13.27 -13.65
CA GLY A 87 5.23 11.84 -13.59
C GLY A 87 5.52 11.32 -12.19
N GLU A 88 6.41 12.02 -11.46
CA GLU A 88 6.75 11.68 -10.07
C GLU A 88 5.54 11.84 -9.14
N THR A 89 4.77 12.92 -9.34
CA THR A 89 3.53 13.16 -8.59
C THR A 89 2.52 12.05 -8.81
N LEU A 90 2.34 11.60 -10.05
CA LEU A 90 1.44 10.50 -10.37
C LEU A 90 1.89 9.16 -9.80
N LEU A 91 3.21 8.89 -9.69
CA LEU A 91 3.70 7.68 -9.02
C LEU A 91 3.36 7.64 -7.54
N VAL A 92 3.49 8.79 -6.87
CA VAL A 92 3.11 8.94 -5.45
C VAL A 92 1.59 8.88 -5.31
N LEU A 93 0.83 9.49 -6.23
CA LEU A 93 -0.63 9.42 -6.23
C LEU A 93 -1.12 7.98 -6.44
N MET A 94 -0.49 7.23 -7.34
CA MET A 94 -0.81 5.83 -7.60
C MET A 94 -0.61 4.96 -6.36
N TYR A 95 0.35 5.30 -5.48
CA TYR A 95 0.50 4.64 -4.18
C TYR A 95 -0.76 4.74 -3.30
N ALA A 96 -1.58 5.78 -3.45
CA ALA A 96 -2.82 5.89 -2.68
C ALA A 96 -3.88 4.87 -3.14
N TYR A 97 -3.90 4.49 -4.42
CA TYR A 97 -4.86 3.53 -4.99
C TYR A 97 -4.48 2.07 -4.77
N VAL A 98 -3.26 1.86 -4.32
CA VAL A 98 -2.69 0.55 -4.07
C VAL A 98 -3.37 -0.13 -2.87
N GLY A 99 -3.71 -1.41 -3.02
CA GLY A 99 -4.38 -2.22 -2.01
C GLY A 99 -5.65 -2.91 -2.51
N PHE A 100 -6.19 -2.48 -3.66
CA PHE A 100 -7.35 -3.13 -4.29
C PHE A 100 -7.07 -4.60 -4.62
N GLU A 101 -5.82 -4.94 -4.93
CA GLU A 101 -5.34 -6.30 -5.19
C GLU A 101 -5.45 -7.22 -3.96
N GLY A 102 -5.53 -6.66 -2.76
CA GLY A 102 -5.73 -7.41 -1.51
C GLY A 102 -7.04 -8.21 -1.50
N THR A 103 -8.05 -7.76 -2.25
CA THR A 103 -9.34 -8.46 -2.41
C THR A 103 -9.17 -9.86 -3.02
N VAL A 104 -8.14 -10.04 -3.86
CA VAL A 104 -7.86 -11.32 -4.52
C VAL A 104 -7.28 -12.35 -3.54
N VAL A 105 -6.60 -11.89 -2.47
CA VAL A 105 -5.96 -12.78 -1.49
C VAL A 105 -7.00 -13.60 -0.72
N THR A 106 -8.16 -13.01 -0.43
CA THR A 106 -9.27 -13.67 0.27
C THR A 106 -10.33 -14.21 -0.70
N ALA A 107 -10.04 -14.25 -2.00
CA ALA A 107 -10.98 -14.76 -2.99
C ALA A 107 -11.43 -16.19 -2.65
N GLY A 108 -10.55 -17.05 -2.12
CA GLY A 108 -10.89 -18.43 -1.72
C GLY A 108 -11.89 -18.54 -0.56
N GLU A 109 -12.12 -17.48 0.20
CA GLU A 109 -13.06 -17.45 1.34
C GLU A 109 -14.45 -16.93 0.93
N GLY A 110 -14.60 -16.41 -0.29
CA GLY A 110 -15.86 -15.86 -0.80
C GLY A 110 -16.86 -16.93 -1.21
N ARG A 111 -18.15 -16.62 -1.13
CA ARG A 111 -19.24 -17.52 -1.55
C ARG A 111 -19.24 -17.81 -3.05
N SER A 112 -18.98 -16.80 -3.88
CA SER A 112 -18.94 -16.94 -5.35
C SER A 112 -17.81 -16.11 -5.95
N PRO A 113 -16.53 -16.47 -5.69
CA PRO A 113 -15.39 -15.62 -5.99
C PRO A 113 -15.28 -15.26 -7.47
N ARG A 114 -15.58 -16.21 -8.37
CA ARG A 114 -15.49 -16.00 -9.82
C ARG A 114 -16.44 -14.90 -10.34
N ARG A 115 -17.61 -14.73 -9.71
CA ARG A 115 -18.60 -13.71 -10.06
C ARG A 115 -18.41 -12.42 -9.28
N ASP A 116 -18.10 -12.54 -8.00
CA ASP A 116 -18.11 -11.40 -7.08
C ASP A 116 -16.78 -10.61 -7.12
N MET A 117 -15.65 -11.25 -7.46
CA MET A 117 -14.33 -10.59 -7.49
C MET A 117 -14.21 -9.47 -8.54
N PRO A 118 -14.64 -9.64 -9.81
CA PRO A 118 -14.56 -8.57 -10.80
C PRO A 118 -15.30 -7.31 -10.35
N ALA A 119 -16.53 -7.47 -9.86
CA ALA A 119 -17.34 -6.37 -9.33
C ALA A 119 -16.70 -5.74 -8.08
N ALA A 120 -16.18 -6.56 -7.16
CA ALA A 120 -15.50 -6.06 -5.97
C ALA A 120 -14.27 -5.20 -6.30
N LEU A 121 -13.45 -5.61 -7.27
CA LEU A 121 -12.27 -4.85 -7.71
C LEU A 121 -12.67 -3.51 -8.33
N ILE A 122 -13.63 -3.50 -9.26
CA ILE A 122 -14.09 -2.27 -9.93
C ILE A 122 -14.75 -1.32 -8.93
N ASN A 123 -15.70 -1.82 -8.13
CA ASN A 123 -16.41 -1.00 -7.16
C ASN A 123 -15.46 -0.40 -6.12
N THR A 124 -14.43 -1.14 -5.70
CA THR A 124 -13.43 -0.63 -4.76
C THR A 124 -12.63 0.53 -5.37
N ILE A 125 -12.14 0.39 -6.60
CA ILE A 125 -11.37 1.43 -7.28
C ILE A 125 -12.24 2.68 -7.51
N VAL A 126 -13.47 2.50 -8.00
CA VAL A 126 -14.40 3.61 -8.26
C VAL A 126 -14.76 4.33 -6.97
N ALA A 127 -15.13 3.60 -5.91
CA ALA A 127 -15.51 4.20 -4.64
C ALA A 127 -14.35 4.99 -4.00
N ILE A 128 -13.13 4.43 -4.00
CA ILE A 128 -11.95 5.13 -3.49
C ILE A 128 -11.62 6.35 -4.36
N GLY A 129 -11.72 6.24 -5.68
CA GLY A 129 -11.51 7.36 -6.60
C GLY A 129 -12.45 8.52 -6.32
N VAL A 130 -13.74 8.26 -6.10
CA VAL A 130 -14.72 9.28 -5.72
C VAL A 130 -14.37 9.91 -4.37
N ILE A 131 -14.05 9.10 -3.35
CA ILE A 131 -13.69 9.63 -2.03
C ILE A 131 -12.43 10.50 -2.12
N TYR A 132 -11.38 10.04 -2.79
CA TYR A 132 -10.14 10.79 -2.96
C TYR A 132 -10.33 12.08 -3.74
N PHE A 133 -11.15 12.04 -4.80
CA PHE A 133 -11.53 13.24 -5.54
C PHE A 133 -12.22 14.26 -4.64
N LEU A 134 -13.22 13.85 -3.86
CA LEU A 134 -13.94 14.74 -2.94
C LEU A 134 -13.05 15.31 -1.84
N VAL A 135 -12.18 14.48 -1.24
CA VAL A 135 -11.21 14.93 -0.24
C VAL A 135 -10.25 15.95 -0.84
N GLN A 136 -9.72 15.71 -2.04
CA GLN A 136 -8.81 16.63 -2.71
C GLN A 136 -9.50 17.95 -3.05
N MET A 137 -10.71 17.87 -3.60
CA MET A 137 -11.55 19.02 -3.95
C MET A 137 -11.78 19.94 -2.74
N VAL A 138 -12.19 19.35 -1.61
CA VAL A 138 -12.37 20.10 -0.35
C VAL A 138 -11.05 20.65 0.18
N SER A 139 -9.98 19.85 0.17
CA SER A 139 -8.70 20.24 0.76
C SER A 139 -8.09 21.45 0.05
N VAL A 140 -8.14 21.48 -1.28
CA VAL A 140 -7.64 22.61 -2.09
C VAL A 140 -8.48 23.87 -1.89
N ALA A 141 -9.80 23.72 -1.78
CA ALA A 141 -10.69 24.86 -1.55
C ALA A 141 -10.50 25.50 -0.16
N VAL A 142 -10.28 24.68 0.87
CA VAL A 142 -10.16 25.14 2.25
C VAL A 142 -8.78 25.70 2.57
N LEU A 143 -7.72 25.08 2.06
CA LEU A 143 -6.34 25.43 2.42
C LEU A 143 -5.45 25.56 1.17
N PRO A 144 -5.31 26.77 0.60
CA PRO A 144 -4.48 26.99 -0.60
C PRO A 144 -2.99 26.64 -0.43
N THR A 145 -2.47 26.68 0.81
CA THR A 145 -1.09 26.32 1.16
C THR A 145 -0.93 24.82 1.47
N LEU A 146 -1.84 23.96 0.99
CA LEU A 146 -1.84 22.51 1.26
C LEU A 146 -0.51 21.81 0.93
N ALA A 147 0.19 22.30 -0.10
CA ALA A 147 1.44 21.71 -0.59
C ALA A 147 2.57 21.73 0.45
N ASP A 148 2.56 22.70 1.37
CA ASP A 148 3.59 22.86 2.40
C ASP A 148 3.32 22.01 3.65
N SER A 149 2.11 21.43 3.75
CA SER A 149 1.68 20.68 4.93
C SER A 149 2.14 19.23 4.90
N ARG A 150 2.73 18.78 6.02
CA ARG A 150 3.05 17.37 6.27
C ARG A 150 1.84 16.57 6.77
N THR A 151 0.80 17.25 7.26
CA THR A 151 -0.42 16.68 7.84
C THR A 151 -1.66 17.31 7.20
N ALA A 152 -1.64 17.46 5.87
CA ALA A 152 -2.60 18.22 5.07
C ALA A 152 -4.07 18.05 5.49
N LEU A 153 -4.53 16.82 5.69
CA LEU A 153 -5.92 16.56 6.07
C LEU A 153 -6.26 17.00 7.50
N ALA A 154 -5.30 16.89 8.43
CA ALA A 154 -5.49 17.38 9.79
C ALA A 154 -5.53 18.92 9.82
N ASP A 155 -4.72 19.57 8.99
CA ASP A 155 -4.69 21.03 8.88
C ASP A 155 -5.98 21.58 8.25
N VAL A 156 -6.48 20.94 7.19
CA VAL A 156 -7.80 21.24 6.60
C VAL A 156 -8.90 21.06 7.64
N ALA A 157 -8.87 19.98 8.41
CA ALA A 157 -9.83 19.76 9.49
C ALA A 157 -9.70 20.78 10.63
N ALA A 158 -8.48 21.29 10.89
CA ALA A 158 -8.26 22.36 11.85
C ALA A 158 -8.96 23.66 11.42
N VAL A 159 -8.91 23.98 10.13
CA VAL A 159 -9.59 25.15 9.56
C VAL A 159 -11.10 24.99 9.61
N LEU A 160 -11.64 23.81 9.26
CA LEU A 160 -13.09 23.58 9.19
C LEU A 160 -13.76 23.39 10.56
N LEU A 161 -13.11 22.66 11.47
CA LEU A 161 -13.71 22.12 12.69
C LEU A 161 -12.90 22.47 13.96
N GLY A 162 -11.86 23.31 13.83
CA GLY A 162 -10.97 23.67 14.92
C GLY A 162 -10.09 22.50 15.39
N GLY A 163 -9.49 22.66 16.58
CA GLY A 163 -8.57 21.66 17.14
C GLY A 163 -9.18 20.25 17.32
N TRP A 164 -10.49 20.16 17.50
CA TRP A 164 -11.22 18.89 17.56
C TRP A 164 -11.19 18.14 16.22
N GLY A 165 -11.36 18.83 15.09
CA GLY A 165 -11.25 18.24 13.76
C GLY A 165 -9.84 17.72 13.48
N ALA A 166 -8.83 18.52 13.80
CA ALA A 166 -7.43 18.15 13.66
C ALA A 166 -7.08 16.89 14.47
N ALA A 167 -7.56 16.81 15.72
CA ALA A 167 -7.35 15.65 16.58
C ALA A 167 -8.05 14.40 16.02
N LEU A 168 -9.29 14.53 15.55
CA LEU A 168 -10.06 13.42 14.97
C LEU A 168 -9.38 12.85 13.72
N LEU A 169 -8.93 13.71 12.80
CA LEU A 169 -8.24 13.29 11.58
C LEU A 169 -6.87 12.66 11.90
N THR A 170 -6.12 13.25 12.82
CA THR A 170 -4.82 12.71 13.26
C THR A 170 -4.98 11.33 13.90
N LEU A 171 -5.92 11.17 14.84
CA LEU A 171 -6.21 9.87 15.45
C LEU A 171 -6.67 8.85 14.40
N GLY A 172 -7.60 9.24 13.53
CA GLY A 172 -8.07 8.39 12.43
C GLY A 172 -6.93 7.92 11.53
N ALA A 173 -6.00 8.82 11.18
CA ALA A 173 -4.81 8.50 10.40
C ALA A 173 -3.88 7.52 11.14
N VAL A 174 -3.58 7.76 12.43
CA VAL A 174 -2.73 6.87 13.24
C VAL A 174 -3.32 5.46 13.31
N PHE A 175 -4.61 5.32 13.61
CA PHE A 175 -5.28 4.01 13.67
C PHE A 175 -5.35 3.34 12.30
N SER A 176 -5.67 4.09 11.24
CA SER A 176 -5.73 3.58 9.86
C SER A 176 -4.38 3.05 9.39
N ILE A 177 -3.31 3.84 9.59
CA ILE A 177 -1.95 3.44 9.18
C ILE A 177 -1.47 2.24 10.02
N SER A 178 -1.79 2.22 11.32
CA SER A 178 -1.47 1.08 12.21
C SER A 178 -2.16 -0.22 11.75
N GLY A 179 -3.45 -0.13 11.40
CA GLY A 179 -4.21 -1.25 10.85
C GLY A 179 -3.61 -1.75 9.54
N ASN A 180 -3.25 -0.84 8.63
CA ASN A 180 -2.58 -1.19 7.39
C ASN A 180 -1.21 -1.86 7.62
N LEU A 181 -0.39 -1.33 8.52
CA LEU A 181 0.92 -1.91 8.86
C LEU A 181 0.76 -3.33 9.41
N SER A 182 -0.18 -3.52 10.34
CA SER A 182 -0.47 -4.83 10.93
C SER A 182 -0.93 -5.84 9.88
N SER A 183 -1.82 -5.44 8.96
CA SER A 183 -2.27 -6.30 7.86
C SER A 183 -1.14 -6.64 6.89
N SER A 184 -0.30 -5.67 6.54
CA SER A 184 0.80 -5.86 5.57
C SER A 184 1.84 -6.83 6.11
N LEU A 185 2.18 -6.71 7.40
CA LEU A 185 3.14 -7.54 8.09
C LEU A 185 2.65 -8.97 8.36
N LEU A 186 1.33 -9.20 8.36
CA LEU A 186 0.74 -10.54 8.42
C LEU A 186 0.81 -11.27 7.07
N SER A 187 0.66 -10.54 5.97
CA SER A 187 0.61 -11.11 4.61
C SER A 187 2.00 -11.37 4.02
N ALA A 188 2.97 -10.46 4.23
CA ALA A 188 4.29 -10.56 3.61
C ALA A 188 5.10 -11.83 4.00
N PRO A 189 5.16 -12.25 5.28
CA PRO A 189 5.88 -13.46 5.69
C PRO A 189 5.24 -14.76 5.19
N ARG A 190 3.93 -14.75 4.87
CA ARG A 190 3.23 -15.91 4.31
C ARG A 190 3.69 -16.18 2.88
N MET A 191 3.96 -15.14 2.09
CA MET A 191 4.48 -15.29 0.73
C MET A 191 5.88 -15.91 0.73
N THR A 192 6.80 -15.41 1.53
CA THR A 192 8.16 -15.98 1.60
C THR A 192 8.18 -17.39 2.20
N TYR A 193 7.30 -17.66 3.18
CA TYR A 193 7.08 -19.01 3.70
C TYR A 193 6.55 -19.97 2.61
N ALA A 194 5.54 -19.56 1.84
CA ALA A 194 4.98 -20.37 0.76
C ALA A 194 6.03 -20.64 -0.34
N LEU A 195 6.78 -19.62 -0.77
CA LEU A 195 7.88 -19.78 -1.72
C LEU A 195 8.94 -20.76 -1.20
N ALA A 196 9.26 -20.71 0.11
CA ALA A 196 10.24 -21.61 0.71
C ALA A 196 9.73 -23.06 0.81
N ARG A 197 8.42 -23.24 1.05
CA ARG A 197 7.77 -24.55 1.02
C ARG A 197 7.80 -25.15 -0.38
N ASP A 198 7.57 -24.31 -1.39
CA ASP A 198 7.53 -24.71 -2.80
C ASP A 198 8.96 -24.84 -3.42
N GLY A 199 10.02 -24.67 -2.62
CA GLY A 199 11.41 -24.82 -3.04
C GLY A 199 12.02 -23.63 -3.79
N ASN A 200 11.29 -22.53 -3.91
CA ASN A 200 11.68 -21.30 -4.62
C ASN A 200 12.37 -20.27 -3.70
N MET A 201 12.57 -20.61 -2.43
CA MET A 201 13.27 -19.78 -1.43
C MET A 201 14.05 -20.69 -0.47
N PRO A 202 15.14 -20.23 0.15
CA PRO A 202 15.91 -21.05 1.09
C PRO A 202 15.03 -21.62 2.21
N ARG A 203 15.23 -22.90 2.55
CA ARG A 203 14.45 -23.62 3.58
C ARG A 203 14.38 -22.93 4.93
N TRP A 204 15.35 -22.04 5.24
CA TRP A 204 15.36 -21.23 6.45
C TRP A 204 14.10 -20.36 6.61
N PHE A 205 13.55 -19.83 5.51
CA PHE A 205 12.29 -19.06 5.48
C PHE A 205 11.04 -19.93 5.72
N GLY A 206 11.14 -21.24 5.43
CA GLY A 206 10.09 -22.22 5.66
C GLY A 206 10.03 -22.75 7.10
N ARG A 207 10.98 -22.39 7.97
CA ARG A 207 10.99 -22.88 9.36
C ARG A 207 9.92 -22.18 10.20
N VAL A 208 9.03 -22.98 10.77
CA VAL A 208 7.98 -22.52 11.68
C VAL A 208 8.49 -22.59 13.12
N HIS A 209 8.23 -21.54 13.91
CA HIS A 209 8.62 -21.49 15.31
C HIS A 209 7.83 -22.52 16.14
N PRO A 210 8.48 -23.37 16.97
CA PRO A 210 7.81 -24.45 17.69
C PRO A 210 6.66 -24.00 18.61
N ARG A 211 6.88 -22.90 19.35
CA ARG A 211 5.92 -22.34 20.31
C ARG A 211 4.78 -21.53 19.64
N PHE A 212 5.12 -20.60 18.75
CA PHE A 212 4.16 -19.65 18.18
C PHE A 212 3.50 -20.13 16.88
N ARG A 213 4.01 -21.20 16.27
CA ARG A 213 3.50 -21.74 14.99
C ARG A 213 3.49 -20.71 13.85
N THR A 214 4.43 -19.76 13.86
CA THR A 214 4.62 -18.70 12.86
C THR A 214 5.97 -18.85 12.15
N PRO A 215 6.12 -18.40 10.88
CA PRO A 215 7.40 -18.42 10.18
C PRO A 215 8.33 -17.29 10.67
N ALA A 216 8.81 -17.40 11.92
CA ALA A 216 9.52 -16.33 12.61
C ALA A 216 10.75 -15.78 11.86
N ASN A 217 11.46 -16.64 11.13
CA ASN A 217 12.62 -16.23 10.33
C ASN A 217 12.22 -15.29 9.18
N SER A 218 11.12 -15.60 8.49
CA SER A 218 10.56 -14.75 7.43
C SER A 218 10.05 -13.43 7.98
N VAL A 219 9.41 -13.44 9.15
CA VAL A 219 8.94 -12.24 9.85
C VAL A 219 10.13 -11.35 10.23
N PHE A 220 11.18 -11.93 10.82
CA PHE A 220 12.37 -11.20 11.23
C PHE A 220 13.13 -10.60 10.04
N PHE A 221 13.32 -11.37 8.96
CA PHE A 221 13.96 -10.88 7.74
C PHE A 221 13.20 -9.68 7.14
N TYR A 222 11.87 -9.78 7.07
CA TYR A 222 11.05 -8.67 6.60
C TYR A 222 11.13 -7.46 7.53
N GLY A 223 11.06 -7.67 8.85
CA GLY A 223 11.21 -6.61 9.85
C GLY A 223 12.55 -5.88 9.74
N LEU A 224 13.64 -6.62 9.55
CA LEU A 224 14.99 -6.06 9.37
C LEU A 224 15.10 -5.23 8.08
N LEU A 225 14.61 -5.76 6.95
CA LEU A 225 14.58 -5.01 5.69
C LEU A 225 13.70 -3.76 5.80
N SER A 226 12.52 -3.88 6.40
CA SER A 226 11.62 -2.75 6.62
C SER A 226 12.25 -1.70 7.52
N LEU A 227 13.01 -2.10 8.54
CA LEU A 227 13.71 -1.16 9.42
C LEU A 227 14.83 -0.43 8.68
N GLY A 228 15.65 -1.15 7.91
CA GLY A 228 16.70 -0.56 7.09
C GLY A 228 16.16 0.47 6.10
N LEU A 229 15.06 0.15 5.41
CA LEU A 229 14.39 1.07 4.50
C LEU A 229 13.71 2.25 5.21
N ALA A 230 13.11 2.02 6.38
CA ALA A 230 12.44 3.07 7.12
C ALA A 230 13.42 4.12 7.68
N LEU A 231 14.64 3.69 8.05
CA LEU A 231 15.69 4.58 8.54
C LEU A 231 16.44 5.32 7.42
N SER A 232 16.54 4.73 6.23
CA SER A 232 17.30 5.32 5.11
C SER A 232 16.47 6.20 4.17
N GLY A 233 15.16 5.94 4.06
CA GLY A 233 14.30 6.57 3.07
C GLY A 233 13.21 7.47 3.64
N THR A 234 12.78 8.46 2.86
CA THR A 234 11.59 9.26 3.15
C THR A 234 10.31 8.51 2.77
N PHE A 235 9.17 8.92 3.30
CA PHE A 235 7.88 8.32 2.93
C PHE A 235 7.61 8.42 1.43
N ILE A 236 7.84 9.60 0.82
CA ILE A 236 7.59 9.86 -0.60
C ILE A 236 8.43 8.92 -1.48
N TRP A 237 9.74 8.82 -1.17
CA TRP A 237 10.63 7.95 -1.92
C TRP A 237 10.26 6.47 -1.79
N LEU A 238 9.95 6.01 -0.57
CA LEU A 238 9.50 4.62 -0.33
C LEU A 238 8.15 4.32 -1.00
N ALA A 239 7.25 5.30 -1.06
CA ALA A 239 5.97 5.17 -1.75
C ALA A 239 6.16 5.03 -3.26
N ALA A 240 6.95 5.92 -3.88
CA ALA A 240 7.27 5.87 -5.30
C ALA A 240 7.97 4.55 -5.69
N MET A 241 8.93 4.10 -4.88
CA MET A 241 9.60 2.81 -5.08
C MET A 241 8.63 1.62 -4.93
N SER A 242 7.71 1.66 -3.95
CA SER A 242 6.67 0.64 -3.83
C SER A 242 5.73 0.60 -5.03
N THR A 243 5.34 1.76 -5.56
CA THR A 243 4.52 1.87 -6.77
C THR A 243 5.27 1.29 -7.97
N LEU A 244 6.55 1.61 -8.16
CA LEU A 244 7.37 1.10 -9.26
C LEU A 244 7.35 -0.44 -9.31
N VAL A 245 7.60 -1.10 -8.17
CA VAL A 245 7.59 -2.57 -8.07
C VAL A 245 6.19 -3.14 -8.39
N ARG A 246 5.11 -2.48 -7.95
CA ARG A 246 3.74 -2.91 -8.26
C ARG A 246 3.39 -2.73 -9.72
N LEU A 247 3.78 -1.62 -10.35
CA LEU A 247 3.56 -1.40 -11.78
C LEU A 247 4.26 -2.46 -12.62
N LEU A 248 5.50 -2.85 -12.26
CA LEU A 248 6.19 -3.98 -12.89
C LEU A 248 5.39 -5.29 -12.73
N THR A 249 4.84 -5.54 -11.55
CA THR A 249 4.00 -6.72 -11.30
C THR A 249 2.71 -6.68 -12.14
N TYR A 250 2.05 -5.51 -12.24
CA TYR A 250 0.86 -5.33 -13.06
C TYR A 250 1.16 -5.52 -14.54
N MET A 251 2.30 -5.04 -15.03
CA MET A 251 2.73 -5.30 -16.41
C MET A 251 2.88 -6.79 -16.68
N VAL A 252 3.49 -7.56 -15.76
CA VAL A 252 3.57 -9.02 -15.91
C VAL A 252 2.18 -9.67 -15.95
N CYS A 253 1.26 -9.23 -15.08
CA CYS A 253 -0.13 -9.71 -15.10
C CYS A 253 -0.85 -9.37 -16.41
N ILE A 254 -0.70 -8.15 -16.91
CA ILE A 254 -1.30 -7.70 -18.18
C ILE A 254 -0.70 -8.47 -19.37
N ALA A 255 0.63 -8.67 -19.38
CA ALA A 255 1.31 -9.41 -20.44
C ALA A 255 0.96 -10.90 -20.46
N ALA A 256 0.59 -11.48 -19.31
CA ALA A 256 0.12 -12.86 -19.22
C ALA A 256 -1.31 -13.02 -19.78
N LEU A 257 -2.12 -11.96 -19.81
CA LEU A 257 -3.53 -12.01 -20.17
C LEU A 257 -3.81 -12.62 -21.55
N PRO A 258 -3.14 -12.22 -22.67
CA PRO A 258 -3.44 -12.80 -23.99
C PRO A 258 -3.21 -14.31 -24.06
N ARG A 259 -2.20 -14.82 -23.34
CA ARG A 259 -1.95 -16.26 -23.24
C ARG A 259 -3.00 -16.93 -22.35
N LEU A 260 -3.37 -16.28 -21.24
CA LEU A 260 -4.39 -16.78 -20.33
C LEU A 260 -5.75 -16.84 -21.02
N GLU A 261 -6.12 -15.85 -21.84
CA GLU A 261 -7.38 -15.81 -22.58
C GLU A 261 -7.51 -16.99 -23.54
N ARG A 262 -6.44 -17.35 -24.26
CA ARG A 262 -6.43 -18.51 -25.17
C ARG A 262 -6.58 -19.84 -24.42
N THR A 263 -6.00 -19.97 -23.23
CA THR A 263 -6.13 -21.17 -22.40
C THR A 263 -7.46 -21.20 -21.64
N ALA A 264 -7.96 -20.03 -21.25
CA ALA A 264 -9.19 -19.85 -20.50
C ALA A 264 -10.44 -20.07 -21.34
N GLU A 265 -10.36 -20.06 -22.67
CA GLU A 265 -11.46 -20.52 -23.54
C GLU A 265 -11.87 -21.98 -23.26
N ALA A 266 -11.00 -22.78 -22.62
CA ALA A 266 -11.35 -24.10 -22.10
C ALA A 266 -12.15 -24.07 -20.77
N PHE A 267 -12.27 -22.92 -20.11
CA PHE A 267 -12.99 -22.71 -18.86
C PHE A 267 -14.16 -21.73 -19.07
N ASP A 268 -15.27 -21.97 -18.38
CA ASP A 268 -16.47 -21.12 -18.46
C ASP A 268 -16.15 -19.66 -18.04
N ARG A 269 -16.13 -18.74 -19.02
CA ARG A 269 -15.77 -17.32 -18.85
C ARG A 269 -16.91 -16.58 -18.14
N GLN A 270 -16.73 -16.28 -16.85
CA GLN A 270 -17.73 -15.52 -16.08
C GLN A 270 -17.60 -14.00 -16.24
N PHE A 271 -16.44 -13.49 -16.69
CA PHE A 271 -16.21 -12.07 -16.92
C PHE A 271 -15.34 -11.86 -18.15
N THR A 272 -15.76 -10.94 -19.03
CA THR A 272 -15.03 -10.51 -20.22
C THR A 272 -14.81 -9.01 -20.17
N LEU A 273 -13.60 -8.56 -20.48
CA LEU A 273 -13.28 -7.13 -20.48
C LEU A 273 -14.07 -6.41 -21.59
N PRO A 274 -14.81 -5.34 -21.28
CA PRO A 274 -15.44 -4.51 -22.31
C PRO A 274 -14.32 -3.88 -23.16
N GLY A 275 -14.33 -4.08 -24.47
CA GLY A 275 -13.27 -3.56 -25.37
C GLY A 275 -12.05 -4.48 -25.55
N GLY A 276 -12.08 -5.71 -25.04
CA GLY A 276 -11.07 -6.73 -25.32
C GLY A 276 -9.65 -6.30 -24.94
N LEU A 277 -8.69 -6.53 -25.84
CA LEU A 277 -7.27 -6.23 -25.62
C LEU A 277 -6.90 -4.73 -25.64
N LEU A 278 -7.85 -3.84 -25.97
CA LEU A 278 -7.60 -2.40 -25.94
C LEU A 278 -7.35 -1.89 -24.52
N ILE A 279 -8.17 -2.31 -23.54
CA ILE A 279 -7.99 -1.91 -22.13
C ILE A 279 -6.62 -2.37 -21.60
N PRO A 280 -6.23 -3.66 -21.72
CA PRO A 280 -4.88 -4.13 -21.39
C PRO A 280 -3.76 -3.36 -22.09
N GLY A 281 -3.92 -3.03 -23.37
CA GLY A 281 -2.93 -2.26 -24.14
C GLY A 281 -2.73 -0.85 -23.59
N VAL A 282 -3.80 -0.13 -23.30
CA VAL A 282 -3.75 1.21 -22.69
C VAL A 282 -3.15 1.13 -21.28
N ALA A 283 -3.56 0.14 -20.47
CA ALA A 283 -3.00 -0.06 -19.14
C ALA A 283 -1.49 -0.35 -19.17
N MET A 284 -1.03 -1.17 -20.12
CA MET A 284 0.40 -1.44 -20.33
C MET A 284 1.17 -0.17 -20.70
N MET A 285 0.65 0.64 -21.63
CA MET A 285 1.28 1.90 -22.03
C MET A 285 1.36 2.89 -20.87
N LEU A 286 0.30 3.01 -20.06
CA LEU A 286 0.29 3.86 -18.86
C LEU A 286 1.29 3.37 -17.81
N CYS A 287 1.38 2.06 -17.59
CA CYS A 287 2.38 1.50 -16.68
C CYS A 287 3.81 1.81 -17.17
N LEU A 288 4.09 1.56 -18.45
CA LEU A 288 5.39 1.86 -19.08
C LEU A 288 5.78 3.33 -18.94
N TRP A 289 4.83 4.22 -19.21
CA TRP A 289 5.06 5.65 -19.09
C TRP A 289 5.31 6.07 -17.63
N LEU A 290 4.52 5.58 -16.66
CA LEU A 290 4.71 5.90 -15.24
C LEU A 290 6.04 5.39 -14.69
N ILE A 291 6.46 4.16 -15.02
CA ILE A 291 7.74 3.64 -14.52
C ILE A 291 8.95 4.37 -15.13
N ALA A 292 8.81 4.93 -16.33
CA ALA A 292 9.85 5.75 -16.96
C ALA A 292 10.08 7.07 -16.20
N GLN A 293 9.06 7.53 -15.45
CA GLN A 293 9.14 8.74 -14.62
C GLN A 293 9.73 8.47 -13.22
N ALA A 294 10.03 7.20 -12.87
CA ALA A 294 10.56 6.88 -11.56
C ALA A 294 12.03 7.30 -11.43
N SER A 295 12.41 7.85 -10.28
CA SER A 295 13.77 8.32 -10.02
C SER A 295 14.81 7.20 -10.12
N THR A 296 16.03 7.56 -10.55
CA THR A 296 17.16 6.62 -10.68
C THR A 296 17.43 5.84 -9.39
N GLN A 297 17.29 6.49 -8.23
CA GLN A 297 17.47 5.83 -6.92
C GLN A 297 16.41 4.74 -6.68
N SER A 298 15.16 4.95 -7.13
CA SER A 298 14.08 3.97 -7.02
C SER A 298 14.36 2.75 -7.90
N TRP A 299 14.87 2.97 -9.12
CA TRP A 299 15.30 1.92 -10.04
C TRP A 299 16.49 1.11 -9.49
N LEU A 300 17.56 1.78 -9.03
CA LEU A 300 18.73 1.12 -8.45
C LEU A 300 18.35 0.23 -7.27
N THR A 301 17.51 0.74 -6.37
CA THR A 301 17.03 -0.03 -5.22
C THR A 301 16.17 -1.21 -5.65
N THR A 302 15.29 -1.02 -6.63
CA THR A 302 14.46 -2.08 -7.19
C THR A 302 15.32 -3.19 -7.80
N ILE A 303 16.30 -2.84 -8.63
CA ILE A 303 17.25 -3.78 -9.23
C ILE A 303 18.04 -4.52 -8.15
N ALA A 304 18.48 -3.84 -7.09
CA ALA A 304 19.17 -4.46 -5.97
C ALA A 304 18.28 -5.52 -5.27
N PHE A 305 16.99 -5.24 -5.05
CA PHE A 305 16.04 -6.22 -4.50
C PHE A 305 15.78 -7.39 -5.45
N PHE A 306 15.67 -7.15 -6.77
CA PHE A 306 15.57 -8.20 -7.77
C PHE A 306 16.81 -9.09 -7.80
N ALA A 307 18.01 -8.50 -7.71
CA ALA A 307 19.26 -9.24 -7.63
C ALA A 307 19.34 -10.08 -6.34
N LEU A 308 18.96 -9.50 -5.19
CA LEU A 308 18.90 -10.21 -3.92
C LEU A 308 17.91 -11.39 -3.98
N GLY A 309 16.70 -11.16 -4.49
CA GLY A 309 15.69 -12.20 -4.67
C GLY A 309 16.16 -13.31 -5.61
N SER A 310 16.81 -12.96 -6.72
CA SER A 310 17.38 -13.92 -7.68
C SER A 310 18.50 -14.75 -7.05
N ALA A 311 19.38 -14.12 -6.27
CA ALA A 311 20.44 -14.82 -5.54
C ALA A 311 19.87 -15.80 -4.51
N LEU A 312 18.81 -15.41 -3.79
CA LEU A 312 18.11 -16.30 -2.87
C LEU A 312 17.44 -17.47 -3.59
N TYR A 313 16.82 -17.22 -4.75
CA TYR A 313 16.22 -18.26 -5.60
C TYR A 313 17.29 -19.26 -6.09
N TRP A 314 18.41 -18.79 -6.64
CA TRP A 314 19.51 -19.65 -7.11
C TRP A 314 20.11 -20.50 -5.97
N ARG A 315 20.18 -19.95 -4.76
CA ARG A 315 20.61 -20.70 -3.58
C ARG A 315 19.61 -21.78 -3.17
N SER A 316 18.33 -21.63 -3.51
CA SER A 316 17.27 -22.58 -3.17
C SER A 316 17.15 -23.76 -4.14
N THR A 317 17.40 -23.54 -5.44
CA THR A 317 17.32 -24.57 -6.50
C THR A 317 18.33 -25.72 -6.34
N GLY A 318 19.32 -25.57 -5.44
CA GLY A 318 20.25 -26.65 -5.05
C GLY A 318 19.77 -27.54 -3.91
N THR A 319 18.59 -27.28 -3.32
CA THR A 319 18.04 -28.07 -2.21
C THR A 319 16.76 -28.79 -2.63
N PRO A 320 16.68 -30.13 -2.56
CA PRO A 320 15.47 -30.86 -2.98
C PRO A 320 14.24 -30.41 -2.16
N PRO A 321 13.01 -30.50 -2.67
CA PRO A 321 11.82 -30.23 -1.86
C PRO A 321 11.76 -31.19 -0.65
N PRO A 322 11.22 -30.77 0.51
CA PRO A 322 10.99 -31.68 1.62
C PRO A 322 10.05 -32.81 1.17
N ALA A 323 10.42 -34.06 1.46
CA ALA A 323 9.50 -35.18 1.32
C ALA A 323 8.26 -34.88 2.15
N GLY A 324 7.08 -34.92 1.52
CA GLY A 324 5.82 -34.50 2.10
C GLY A 324 5.56 -35.13 3.48
N GLY A 325 5.07 -34.29 4.40
CA GLY A 325 4.50 -34.68 5.68
C GLY A 325 3.15 -34.00 5.84
#